data_AF-A0A7T4PGI2-F1
#
_entry.id   AF-A0A7T4PGI2-F1
#
_cell.length_a   1.000
_cell.length_b   1.000
_cell.length_c   1.000
_cell.angle_alpha   90.00
_cell.angle_beta   90.00
_cell.angle_gamma   90.00
#
_symmetry.space_group_name_H-M   'P 1'
#
loop_
_entity.id
_entity.type
_entity.pdbx_description
1 polymer ?
#
loop_
_entity_poly.entity_id
_entity_poly.type
_entity_poly.pdbx_seq_one_letter_code
_entity_poly.pdbx_strand_id
1 'polypeptide(L)'
;MSDHRHHLAEQLGHATVEETAAAYPPAPLPPAVISAILRDSDSPLYPSKIVVFCDECGAEDARDYMVSTEQTSAERLEVARAHLRAQGWRCDESGDYCTEHASAEETFCDFGVTSVSGSGCILLAGHEPANRHVVTPGDTDDEDEW
;
A
#
# COMPACT_ATOMS: atom_id res chain seq x y z
N MET A 1 -9.43 -40.06 -58.81
CA MET A 1 -10.19 -39.74 -57.59
C MET A 1 -9.17 -39.55 -56.47
N SER A 2 -8.60 -38.35 -56.40
CA SER A 2 -7.59 -37.96 -55.43
C SER A 2 -7.87 -36.52 -54.99
N ASP A 3 -7.58 -36.26 -53.71
CA ASP A 3 -7.34 -34.96 -53.08
C ASP A 3 -8.52 -34.04 -52.74
N HIS A 4 -9.15 -34.38 -51.61
CA HIS A 4 -9.87 -33.43 -50.75
C HIS A 4 -9.50 -33.69 -49.27
N ARG A 5 -8.20 -33.65 -48.94
CA ARG A 5 -7.68 -33.85 -47.56
C ARG A 5 -6.79 -32.71 -47.06
N HIS A 6 -6.91 -31.51 -47.63
CA HIS A 6 -6.16 -30.33 -47.17
C HIS A 6 -7.04 -29.08 -47.15
N HIS A 7 -7.93 -28.95 -46.16
CA HIS A 7 -8.39 -27.65 -45.60
C HIS A 7 -9.52 -27.84 -44.59
N LEU A 8 -9.21 -28.15 -43.33
CA LEU A 8 -10.07 -27.85 -42.16
C LEU A 8 -9.37 -28.32 -40.88
N ALA A 9 -8.22 -27.74 -40.57
CA ALA A 9 -7.54 -27.94 -39.29
C ALA A 9 -6.90 -26.62 -38.82
N GLU A 10 -7.66 -25.53 -38.89
CA GLU A 10 -7.34 -24.27 -38.23
C GLU A 10 -8.67 -23.64 -37.82
N GLN A 11 -8.91 -23.62 -36.51
CA GLN A 11 -9.81 -22.73 -35.74
C GLN A 11 -10.39 -23.47 -34.53
N LEU A 12 -9.55 -23.73 -33.54
CA LEU A 12 -9.99 -23.72 -32.15
C LEU A 12 -9.22 -22.61 -31.48
N GLY A 13 -9.85 -21.43 -31.50
CA GLY A 13 -9.36 -20.25 -30.84
C GLY A 13 -9.09 -20.54 -29.37
N HIS A 14 -7.92 -20.11 -28.92
CA HIS A 14 -7.55 -20.05 -27.52
C HIS A 14 -8.63 -19.28 -26.77
N ALA A 15 -9.38 -20.00 -25.92
CA ALA A 15 -10.24 -19.40 -24.93
C ALA A 15 -9.33 -18.61 -23.98
N THR A 16 -9.38 -17.29 -24.10
CA THR A 16 -8.87 -16.37 -23.09
C THR A 16 -9.67 -16.62 -21.82
N VAL A 17 -9.09 -17.33 -20.87
CA VAL A 17 -9.53 -17.29 -19.47
C VAL A 17 -9.13 -15.93 -18.92
N GLU A 18 -9.88 -14.91 -19.32
CA GLU A 18 -9.98 -13.67 -18.56
C GLU A 18 -10.86 -13.98 -17.35
N GLU A 19 -10.31 -14.73 -16.39
CA GLU A 19 -10.89 -14.83 -15.06
C GLU A 19 -10.52 -13.54 -14.35
N THR A 20 -11.41 -12.56 -14.54
CA THR A 20 -11.42 -11.32 -13.77
C THR A 20 -11.46 -11.69 -12.30
N ALA A 21 -10.30 -11.69 -11.65
CA ALA A 21 -10.16 -11.74 -10.20
C ALA A 21 -10.78 -10.45 -9.64
N ALA A 22 -12.10 -10.47 -9.48
CA ALA A 22 -12.82 -9.42 -8.79
C ALA A 22 -12.31 -9.41 -7.35
N ALA A 23 -11.56 -8.34 -7.03
CA ALA A 23 -11.03 -8.02 -5.72
C ALA A 23 -12.19 -7.73 -4.74
N TYR A 24 -12.83 -8.79 -4.26
CA TYR A 24 -13.63 -8.76 -3.04
C TYR A 24 -12.72 -9.28 -1.94
N PRO A 25 -12.54 -8.57 -0.80
CA PRO A 25 -11.87 -9.20 0.33
C PRO A 25 -12.66 -10.47 0.67
N PRO A 26 -12.03 -11.65 0.67
CA PRO A 26 -12.76 -12.88 0.90
C PRO A 26 -13.37 -12.80 2.30
N ALA A 27 -14.70 -12.93 2.36
CA ALA A 27 -15.38 -13.10 3.63
C ALA A 27 -14.71 -14.26 4.41
N PRO A 28 -14.60 -14.18 5.74
CA PRO A 28 -13.99 -15.24 6.53
C PRO A 28 -14.62 -16.59 6.20
N LEU A 29 -13.79 -17.59 5.91
CA LEU A 29 -14.27 -18.94 5.62
C LEU A 29 -14.99 -19.51 6.84
N PRO A 30 -16.14 -20.20 6.67
CA PRO A 30 -16.83 -20.80 7.80
C PRO A 30 -15.97 -21.92 8.44
N PRO A 31 -16.07 -22.14 9.77
CA PRO A 31 -15.21 -23.11 10.47
C PRO A 31 -15.26 -24.54 9.92
N ALA A 32 -16.41 -24.95 9.36
CA ALA A 32 -16.56 -26.26 8.73
C ALA A 32 -15.70 -26.41 7.47
N VAL A 33 -15.57 -25.34 6.67
CA VAL A 33 -14.72 -25.33 5.46
C VAL A 33 -13.26 -25.33 5.85
N ILE A 34 -12.86 -24.51 6.83
CA ILE A 34 -11.49 -24.51 7.36
C ILE A 34 -11.12 -25.91 7.87
N SER A 35 -12.01 -26.54 8.64
CA SER A 35 -11.77 -27.90 9.16
C SER A 35 -11.68 -28.95 8.05
N ALA A 36 -12.43 -28.80 6.97
CA ALA A 36 -12.35 -29.69 5.81
C ALA A 36 -11.00 -29.54 5.10
N ILE A 37 -10.55 -28.30 4.85
CA ILE A 37 -9.25 -28.00 4.25
C ILE A 37 -8.11 -28.57 5.10
N LEU A 38 -8.11 -28.33 6.41
CA LEU A 38 -7.04 -28.81 7.30
C LEU A 38 -6.97 -30.35 7.43
N ARG A 39 -8.03 -31.07 7.04
CA ARG A 39 -8.07 -32.54 7.04
C ARG A 39 -7.77 -33.14 5.68
N ASP A 40 -7.84 -32.35 4.62
CA ASP A 40 -7.57 -32.76 3.26
C ASP A 40 -6.07 -32.64 2.99
N SER A 41 -5.39 -33.79 2.92
CA SER A 41 -3.94 -33.84 2.67
C SER A 41 -3.55 -33.37 1.27
N ASP A 42 -4.50 -33.35 0.33
CA ASP A 42 -4.27 -32.94 -1.05
C ASP A 42 -4.65 -31.47 -1.28
N SER A 43 -5.13 -30.76 -0.25
CA SER A 43 -5.49 -29.35 -0.38
C SER A 43 -4.26 -28.49 -0.67
N PRO A 44 -4.30 -27.63 -1.70
CA PRO A 44 -3.22 -26.66 -1.93
C PRO A 44 -3.22 -25.52 -0.91
N LEU A 45 -4.32 -25.36 -0.14
CA LEU A 45 -4.49 -24.32 0.86
C LEU A 45 -3.98 -24.77 2.23
N TYR A 46 -3.17 -23.95 2.87
CA TYR A 46 -2.66 -24.22 4.21
C TYR A 46 -2.52 -22.92 5.01
N PRO A 47 -2.61 -23.00 6.35
CA PRO A 47 -2.36 -21.85 7.20
C PRO A 47 -0.87 -21.51 7.17
N SER A 48 -0.57 -20.25 6.84
CA SER A 48 0.77 -19.69 6.93
C SER A 48 0.75 -18.52 7.90
N LYS A 49 1.65 -18.53 8.89
CA LYS A 49 1.89 -17.37 9.74
C LYS A 49 2.54 -16.27 8.90
N ILE A 50 1.90 -15.11 8.83
CA ILE A 50 2.45 -13.91 8.20
C ILE A 50 2.50 -12.82 9.26
N VAL A 51 3.62 -12.10 9.27
CA VAL A 51 3.87 -11.00 10.17
C VAL A 51 4.07 -9.75 9.33
N VAL A 52 3.24 -8.73 9.56
CA VAL A 52 3.36 -7.41 8.94
C VAL A 52 3.78 -6.42 10.02
N PHE A 53 4.77 -5.60 9.74
CA PHE A 53 5.24 -4.56 10.63
C PHE A 53 4.81 -3.20 10.11
N CYS A 54 4.50 -2.29 11.02
CA CYS A 54 4.36 -0.89 10.68
C CYS A 54 5.76 -0.30 10.39
N ASP A 55 5.93 0.31 9.22
CA ASP A 55 7.21 0.88 8.80
C ASP A 55 7.63 2.11 9.62
N GLU A 56 6.69 2.76 10.33
CA GLU A 56 6.96 3.93 11.18
C GLU A 56 7.34 3.55 12.62
N CYS A 57 6.51 2.75 13.29
CA CYS A 57 6.67 2.46 14.73
C CYS A 57 7.06 1.01 15.05
N GLY A 58 7.15 0.14 14.05
CA GLY A 58 7.47 -1.28 14.23
C GLY A 58 6.35 -2.11 14.87
N ALA A 59 5.14 -1.56 15.03
CA ALA A 59 3.98 -2.31 15.53
C ALA A 59 3.71 -3.54 14.65
N GLU A 60 3.43 -4.68 15.28
CA GLU A 60 3.31 -5.98 14.62
C GLU A 60 1.85 -6.42 14.50
N ASP A 61 1.45 -6.92 13.33
CA ASP A 61 0.29 -7.81 13.17
C ASP A 61 0.77 -9.19 12.72
N ALA A 62 0.69 -10.16 13.64
CA ALA A 62 1.09 -11.55 13.40
C ALA A 62 -0.11 -12.48 13.49
N ARG A 63 -0.48 -13.09 12.36
CA ARG A 63 -1.66 -13.97 12.26
C ARG A 63 -1.46 -15.07 11.24
N ASP A 64 -2.33 -16.06 11.29
CA ASP A 64 -2.39 -17.13 10.31
C ASP A 64 -3.36 -16.77 9.18
N TYR A 65 -2.88 -16.91 7.94
CA TYR A 65 -3.67 -16.69 6.73
C TYR A 65 -3.74 -17.99 5.92
N MET A 66 -4.92 -18.30 5.38
CA MET A 66 -5.08 -19.40 4.44
C MET A 66 -4.53 -18.98 3.08
N VAL A 67 -3.44 -19.60 2.65
CA VAL A 67 -2.75 -19.30 1.39
C VAL A 67 -2.52 -20.57 0.57
N SER A 68 -2.34 -20.43 -0.74
CA SER A 68 -2.02 -21.53 -1.65
C SER A 68 -0.52 -21.77 -1.75
N THR A 69 -0.11 -23.01 -1.97
CA THR A 69 1.29 -23.37 -2.29
C THR A 69 1.79 -22.73 -3.58
N GLU A 70 0.88 -22.44 -4.51
CA GLU A 70 1.18 -21.84 -5.80
C GLU A 70 1.39 -20.32 -5.73
N GLN A 71 0.94 -19.67 -4.64
CA GLN A 71 1.15 -18.24 -4.44
C GLN A 71 2.61 -17.93 -4.11
N THR A 72 3.13 -16.91 -4.77
CA THR A 72 4.39 -16.24 -4.45
C THR A 72 4.35 -15.58 -3.07
N SER A 73 5.51 -15.22 -2.53
CA SER A 73 5.59 -14.48 -1.27
C SER A 73 4.84 -13.15 -1.31
N ALA A 74 4.89 -12.43 -2.44
CA ALA A 74 4.22 -11.16 -2.63
C ALA A 74 2.69 -11.32 -2.60
N GLU A 75 2.15 -12.33 -3.28
CA GLU A 75 0.71 -12.60 -3.28
C GLU A 75 0.20 -13.01 -1.89
N ARG A 76 1.00 -13.76 -1.13
CA ARG A 76 0.66 -14.12 0.26
C ARG A 76 0.67 -12.89 1.17
N LEU A 77 1.66 -12.01 1.01
CA LEU A 77 1.70 -10.75 1.74
C LEU A 77 0.48 -9.89 1.40
N GLU A 78 0.04 -9.87 0.15
CA GLU A 78 -1.15 -9.11 -0.27
C GLU A 78 -2.45 -9.65 0.37
N VAL A 79 -2.55 -10.96 0.62
CA VAL A 79 -3.67 -11.52 1.42
C VAL A 79 -3.70 -10.91 2.83
N ALA A 80 -2.54 -10.79 3.48
CA ALA A 80 -2.44 -10.16 4.78
C ALA A 80 -2.76 -8.65 4.70
N ARG A 81 -2.19 -7.93 3.73
CA ARG A 81 -2.45 -6.49 3.52
C ARG A 81 -3.93 -6.21 3.24
N ALA A 82 -4.60 -7.04 2.44
CA ALA A 82 -6.03 -6.91 2.18
C ALA A 82 -6.87 -7.00 3.47
N HIS A 83 -6.53 -7.94 4.37
CA HIS A 83 -7.18 -8.08 5.67
C HIS A 83 -6.86 -6.93 6.64
N LEU A 84 -5.63 -6.42 6.60
CA LEU A 84 -5.21 -5.28 7.42
C LEU A 84 -5.88 -3.97 6.99
N ARG A 85 -6.04 -3.73 5.68
CA ARG A 85 -6.81 -2.59 5.17
C ARG A 85 -8.25 -2.61 5.68
N ALA A 86 -8.88 -3.78 5.76
CA ALA A 86 -10.22 -3.92 6.34
C ALA A 86 -10.27 -3.61 7.85
N GLN A 87 -9.12 -3.63 8.54
CA GLN A 87 -8.96 -3.25 9.94
C GLN A 87 -8.46 -1.80 10.13
N GLY A 88 -8.30 -1.03 9.05
CA GLY A 88 -7.89 0.37 9.09
C GLY A 88 -6.40 0.61 8.99
N TRP A 89 -5.59 -0.40 8.66
CA TRP A 89 -4.20 -0.17 8.27
C TRP A 89 -4.13 0.44 6.88
N ARG A 90 -3.08 1.23 6.61
CA ARG A 90 -2.74 1.68 5.26
C ARG A 90 -1.64 0.77 4.73
N CYS A 91 -1.93 0.00 3.68
CA CYS A 91 -0.98 -0.91 3.05
C CYS A 91 -0.94 -0.62 1.54
N ASP A 92 0.10 0.05 1.07
CA ASP A 92 0.27 0.48 -0.32
C ASP A 92 1.73 0.39 -0.79
N GLU A 93 2.06 1.00 -1.93
CA GLU A 93 3.42 1.00 -2.49
C GLU A 93 4.44 1.76 -1.63
N SER A 94 3.98 2.68 -0.78
CA SER A 94 4.82 3.47 0.13
C SER A 94 5.14 2.76 1.44
N GLY A 95 4.41 1.69 1.78
CA GLY A 95 4.65 0.89 2.98
C GLY A 95 3.38 0.36 3.66
N ASP A 96 3.59 -0.24 4.82
CA ASP A 96 2.57 -0.75 5.73
C ASP A 96 2.52 0.12 6.99
N TYR A 97 1.36 0.72 7.28
CA TYR A 97 1.18 1.64 8.39
C TYR A 97 0.01 1.18 9.27
N CYS A 98 0.27 1.07 10.57
CA CYS A 98 -0.77 0.73 11.55
C CYS A 98 -1.85 1.82 11.60
N THR A 99 -2.97 1.55 12.25
CA THR A 99 -4.11 2.47 12.34
C THR A 99 -3.76 3.86 12.90
N GLU A 100 -2.69 3.97 13.71
CA GLU A 100 -2.20 5.25 14.24
C GLU A 100 -1.43 6.07 13.20
N HIS A 101 -0.72 5.42 12.28
CA HIS A 101 0.08 6.04 11.23
C HIS A 101 -0.56 5.98 9.84
N ALA A 102 -1.71 5.29 9.71
CA ALA A 102 -2.44 5.13 8.45
C ALA A 102 -2.97 6.48 7.91
N SER A 103 -3.26 7.43 8.81
CA SER A 103 -3.74 8.77 8.47
C SER A 103 -2.62 9.83 8.47
N ALA A 104 -1.35 9.43 8.59
CA ALA A 104 -0.24 10.34 8.36
C ALA A 104 -0.12 10.56 6.84
N GLU A 105 -1.14 11.19 6.26
CA GLU A 105 -0.93 12.01 5.08
C GLU A 105 -0.27 13.27 5.61
N GLU A 106 1.01 13.44 5.27
CA GLU A 106 1.70 14.71 5.17
C GLU A 106 0.93 15.86 5.83
N THR A 107 1.12 16.06 7.14
CA THR A 107 0.90 17.40 7.68
C THR A 107 2.01 18.26 7.09
N PHE A 108 1.86 18.59 5.81
CA PHE A 108 2.61 19.63 5.15
C PHE A 108 2.18 20.91 5.83
N CYS A 109 2.92 21.28 6.89
CA CYS A 109 2.99 22.66 7.27
C CYS A 109 3.70 23.37 6.12
N ASP A 110 2.93 23.78 5.10
CA ASP A 110 3.39 24.80 4.17
C ASP A 110 3.91 25.94 5.03
N PHE A 111 5.18 26.29 4.87
CA PHE A 111 5.77 27.45 5.50
C PHE A 111 5.00 28.68 4.99
N GLY A 112 3.92 29.04 5.67
CA GLY A 112 2.99 30.06 5.20
C GLY A 112 1.55 29.94 5.69
N VAL A 113 1.09 28.78 6.16
CA VAL A 113 -0.26 28.68 6.73
C VAL A 113 -0.24 28.81 8.24
N THR A 114 -0.97 29.80 8.73
CA THR A 114 -1.28 29.94 10.14
C THR A 114 -2.37 28.90 10.50
N SER A 115 -1.98 27.65 10.87
CA SER A 115 -2.70 26.48 11.52
C SER A 115 -4.11 26.80 11.88
N VAL A 116 -4.96 25.86 11.66
CA VAL A 116 -6.25 25.73 12.29
C VAL A 116 -6.32 24.49 13.25
N SER A 117 -5.92 24.42 14.53
CA SER A 117 -6.49 23.45 15.51
C SER A 117 -8.01 23.68 15.67
N GLY A 118 -8.73 23.71 14.55
CA GLY A 118 -9.67 24.79 14.27
C GLY A 118 -9.14 26.23 14.53
N SER A 119 -7.88 26.40 14.95
CA SER A 119 -7.18 27.55 15.54
C SER A 119 -5.71 27.74 15.10
N GLY A 120 -5.36 28.97 14.72
CA GLY A 120 -4.06 29.56 14.32
C GLY A 120 -2.77 28.69 14.43
N CYS A 121 -1.94 28.58 13.37
CA CYS A 121 -0.47 28.31 13.45
C CYS A 121 -0.12 29.72 13.74
N ILE A 122 -0.25 30.08 14.99
CA ILE A 122 0.25 31.34 15.42
C ILE A 122 1.75 31.12 15.33
N LEU A 123 2.35 31.65 14.25
CA LEU A 123 3.75 32.03 14.29
C LEU A 123 3.85 32.92 15.53
N LEU A 124 4.50 32.42 16.57
CA LEU A 124 4.87 33.21 17.73
C LEU A 124 5.68 34.39 17.18
N ALA A 125 5.08 35.59 17.24
CA ALA A 125 5.75 36.82 16.88
C ALA A 125 7.01 36.94 17.74
N GLY A 126 8.18 36.77 17.12
CA GLY A 126 9.48 36.96 17.78
C GLY A 126 10.58 35.94 17.49
N HIS A 127 10.33 34.86 16.72
CA HIS A 127 11.41 33.97 16.29
C HIS A 127 11.85 34.31 14.87
N GLU A 128 12.81 35.24 14.74
CA GLU A 128 13.59 35.36 13.52
C GLU A 128 14.44 34.08 13.36
N PRO A 129 14.37 33.37 12.22
CA PRO A 129 15.34 32.31 11.95
C PRO A 129 16.71 32.96 11.78
N ALA A 130 17.68 32.54 12.57
CA ALA A 130 19.07 32.89 12.34
C ALA A 130 19.44 32.42 10.93
N ASN A 131 19.84 33.36 10.07
CA ASN A 131 20.30 33.17 8.69
C ASN A 131 19.23 33.16 7.58
N ARG A 132 18.53 34.27 7.40
CA ARG A 132 18.14 34.69 6.05
C ARG A 132 18.70 36.09 5.77
N HIS A 133 19.82 36.15 5.08
CA HIS A 133 20.23 37.36 4.37
C HIS A 133 19.15 37.62 3.31
N VAL A 134 18.25 38.56 3.59
CA VAL A 134 17.35 39.11 2.56
C VAL A 134 18.14 40.23 1.91
N VAL A 135 18.74 39.95 0.75
CA VAL A 135 19.30 41.00 -0.10
C VAL A 135 18.13 41.71 -0.76
N THR A 136 17.92 42.98 -0.42
CA THR A 136 16.89 43.82 -1.05
C THR A 136 17.46 44.54 -2.28
N PRO A 137 16.65 44.82 -3.33
CA PRO A 137 17.08 45.68 -4.42
C PRO A 137 17.26 47.11 -3.87
N GLY A 138 18.49 47.50 -3.62
CA GLY A 138 18.84 48.75 -2.92
C GLY A 138 20.13 48.70 -2.12
N ASP A 139 20.71 47.50 -1.90
CA ASP A 139 22.08 47.37 -1.41
C ASP A 139 23.07 47.67 -2.57
N THR A 140 23.22 48.95 -2.91
CA THR A 140 24.44 49.41 -3.58
C THR A 140 25.46 49.71 -2.50
N ASP A 141 26.62 49.05 -2.60
CA ASP A 141 27.81 49.37 -1.81
C ASP A 141 28.36 50.73 -2.29
N ASP A 142 27.64 51.81 -2.00
CA ASP A 142 28.15 53.18 -2.11
C ASP A 142 28.88 53.50 -0.80
N GLU A 143 30.20 53.28 -0.76
CA GLU A 143 31.12 54.09 0.05
C GLU A 143 32.42 54.26 -0.76
N ASP A 144 32.49 55.40 -1.44
CA ASP A 144 33.66 56.07 -1.98
C ASP A 144 34.74 56.38 -0.91
N GLU A 145 35.94 56.73 -1.41
CA GLU A 145 37.00 57.52 -0.74
C GLU A 145 37.75 56.86 0.44
N TRP A 146 39.03 56.52 0.22
CA TRP A 146 40.22 57.32 0.59
C TRP A 146 41.45 56.83 -0.18
#